data_AF-A0A0L7LSN6-F1
#
_entry.id   AF-A0A0L7LSN6-F1
#
_cell.length_a   1.000
_cell.length_b   1.000
_cell.length_c   1.000
_cell.angle_alpha   90.00
_cell.angle_beta   90.00
_cell.angle_gamma   90.00
#
_symmetry.space_group_name_H-M   'P 1'
#
loop_
_entity.id
_entity.type
_entity.pdbx_description
1 polymer ?
#
loop_
_entity_poly.entity_id
_entity_poly.type
_entity_poly.pdbx_seq_one_letter_code
_entity_poly.pdbx_strand_id
1 'polypeptide(L)'
;MFVKRSGRFDLGILDLGSTGDCVRRMRCVRFQRRHATGTAPRGMDWSEALEKFSELSGPKEGFYLSLQPRNNKYTAVLPNTGLQVRSESLAELERKYKRVSSDDAETAWRSHHSAASRVCSHAYWRGACRNGADCEVGLRVRSWHVLAGSLLAVWARVESVLAQRSMLNKMQVIRLKTDTGLKIVEPLKEALSYDAVSTNEQTFETDGLK
;
A
#
# COMPACT_ATOMS: atom_id res chain seq x y z
N MET A 1 -0.09 -1.04 -46.63
CA MET A 1 -0.64 -1.81 -45.50
C MET A 1 0.34 -2.90 -45.12
N PHE A 2 1.00 -2.79 -43.96
CA PHE A 2 1.43 -3.93 -43.13
C PHE A 2 1.58 -3.44 -41.69
N VAL A 3 0.87 -4.09 -40.77
CA VAL A 3 0.91 -3.90 -39.32
C VAL A 3 1.86 -4.95 -38.74
N LYS A 4 2.79 -4.56 -37.85
CA LYS A 4 3.48 -5.51 -36.97
C LYS A 4 3.05 -5.34 -35.51
N ARG A 5 2.55 -6.46 -34.98
CA ARG A 5 2.08 -6.71 -33.61
C ARG A 5 3.27 -6.92 -32.67
N SER A 6 3.63 -5.88 -31.93
CA SER A 6 4.16 -6.03 -30.57
C SER A 6 4.27 -4.65 -29.94
N GLY A 7 3.24 -4.24 -29.21
CA GLY A 7 3.21 -3.00 -28.43
C GLY A 7 4.13 -3.08 -27.20
N ARG A 8 5.42 -3.34 -27.41
CA ARG A 8 6.46 -3.07 -26.43
C ARG A 8 6.97 -1.67 -26.74
N PHE A 9 6.55 -0.71 -25.93
CA PHE A 9 7.30 0.52 -25.83
C PHE A 9 8.54 0.19 -24.99
N ASP A 10 9.68 0.04 -25.66
CA ASP A 10 10.98 0.20 -25.02
C ASP A 10 11.04 1.64 -24.51
N LEU A 11 10.66 1.84 -23.25
CA LEU A 11 11.05 3.04 -22.52
C LEU A 11 12.52 2.85 -22.20
N GLY A 12 13.35 3.15 -23.19
CA GLY A 12 14.79 3.24 -23.05
C GLY A 12 15.13 4.07 -21.81
N ILE A 13 16.22 3.71 -21.15
CA ILE A 13 16.86 4.56 -20.14
C ILE A 13 17.06 5.92 -20.80
N LEU A 14 16.20 6.88 -20.43
CA LEU A 14 16.25 8.23 -20.95
C LEU A 14 17.10 9.03 -19.97
N ASP A 15 18.35 9.26 -20.35
CA ASP A 15 19.31 10.04 -19.58
C ASP A 15 18.71 11.39 -19.19
N LEU A 16 18.68 11.62 -17.88
CA LEU A 16 18.16 12.82 -17.25
C LEU A 16 19.26 13.89 -17.27
N GLY A 17 19.33 14.67 -18.34
CA GLY A 17 20.19 15.84 -18.35
C GLY A 17 20.32 16.48 -19.72
N SER A 18 19.45 17.44 -20.04
CA SER A 18 19.71 18.35 -21.17
C SER A 18 19.40 19.82 -20.86
N THR A 19 18.97 20.14 -19.64
CA THR A 19 18.94 21.50 -19.09
C THR A 19 19.21 21.35 -17.59
N GLY A 20 20.02 22.22 -16.98
CA GLY A 20 20.63 22.07 -15.64
C GLY A 20 19.69 21.92 -14.42
N ASP A 21 18.44 21.51 -14.62
CA ASP A 21 17.46 21.18 -13.60
C ASP A 21 17.63 19.72 -13.13
N CYS A 22 18.45 19.52 -12.09
CA CYS A 22 18.62 18.21 -11.46
C CYS A 22 17.58 18.00 -10.35
N VAL A 23 16.66 17.05 -10.53
CA VAL A 23 15.81 16.55 -9.44
C VAL A 23 16.47 15.31 -8.83
N ARG A 24 16.74 15.37 -7.53
CA ARG A 24 17.42 14.30 -6.80
C ARG A 24 16.53 13.73 -5.72
N ARG A 25 16.57 12.40 -5.56
CA ARG A 25 15.94 11.71 -4.43
C ARG A 25 16.86 11.86 -3.22
N MET A 26 16.43 12.69 -2.27
CA MET A 26 17.19 12.97 -1.06
C MET A 26 17.00 11.86 -0.03
N ARG A 27 15.76 11.42 0.15
CA ARG A 27 15.39 10.48 1.21
C ARG A 27 14.26 9.57 0.77
N CYS A 28 14.23 8.39 1.37
CA CYS A 28 13.11 7.48 1.31
C CYS A 28 12.73 7.09 2.72
N VAL A 29 11.50 7.38 3.11
CA VAL A 29 10.95 7.00 4.41
C VAL A 29 9.90 5.94 4.18
N ARG A 30 10.10 4.75 4.75
CA ARG A 30 9.13 3.65 4.71
C ARG A 30 8.45 3.54 6.07
N PHE A 31 7.13 3.63 6.07
CA PHE A 31 6.32 3.46 7.26
C PHE A 31 5.63 2.10 7.20
N GLN A 32 5.91 1.25 8.17
CA GLN A 32 5.14 0.03 8.40
C GLN A 32 3.92 0.40 9.24
N ARG A 33 2.73 0.20 8.71
CA ARG A 33 1.46 0.55 9.35
C ARG A 33 0.87 -0.63 10.09
N ARG A 34 0.04 -0.30 11.09
CA ARG A 34 -0.67 -1.31 11.88
C ARG A 34 -1.64 -2.08 10.99
N HIS A 35 -2.35 -1.40 10.08
CA HIS A 35 -3.30 -1.99 9.12
C HIS A 35 -2.91 -1.71 7.66
N ALA A 36 -3.44 -2.51 6.72
CA ALA A 36 -3.17 -2.38 5.29
C ALA A 36 -4.02 -1.26 4.68
N THR A 37 -3.47 -0.53 3.72
CA THR A 37 -4.17 0.61 3.12
C THR A 37 -5.31 0.17 2.19
N GLY A 38 -6.52 0.74 2.38
CA GLY A 38 -7.55 0.80 1.35
C GLY A 38 -8.49 -0.40 1.18
N THR A 39 -8.43 -1.46 1.99
CA THR A 39 -9.53 -2.46 1.96
C THR A 39 -9.62 -3.32 3.22
N ALA A 40 -10.61 -3.03 4.07
CA ALA A 40 -11.20 -3.93 5.07
C ALA A 40 -10.20 -4.44 6.15
N PRO A 41 -10.60 -5.24 7.17
CA PRO A 41 -9.76 -5.62 8.33
C PRO A 41 -8.60 -6.59 7.98
N ARG A 42 -8.18 -6.61 6.72
CA ARG A 42 -7.19 -7.51 6.12
C ARG A 42 -5.74 -7.24 6.54
N GLY A 43 -5.51 -6.17 7.30
CA GLY A 43 -4.20 -5.84 7.83
C GLY A 43 -4.11 -5.84 9.36
N MET A 44 -5.18 -6.23 10.06
CA MET A 44 -5.21 -6.35 11.52
C MET A 44 -4.37 -7.54 11.97
N ASP A 45 -3.63 -7.39 13.08
CA ASP A 45 -2.89 -8.50 13.69
C ASP A 45 -3.86 -9.54 14.29
N TRP A 46 -3.39 -10.77 14.45
CA TRP A 46 -4.22 -11.84 15.03
C TRP A 46 -4.71 -11.50 16.45
N SER A 47 -3.86 -10.89 17.28
CA SER A 47 -4.26 -10.55 18.66
C SER A 47 -5.38 -9.51 18.70
N GLU A 48 -5.33 -8.51 17.81
CA GLU A 48 -6.38 -7.49 17.68
C GLU A 48 -7.67 -8.09 17.08
N ALA A 49 -7.53 -9.07 16.17
CA ALA A 49 -8.68 -9.81 15.65
C ALA A 49 -9.37 -10.65 16.73
N LEU A 50 -8.61 -11.23 17.66
CA LEU A 50 -9.15 -11.96 18.81
C LEU A 50 -9.85 -11.03 19.81
N GLU A 51 -9.28 -9.86 20.07
CA GLU A 51 -9.91 -8.84 20.92
C GLU A 51 -11.25 -8.40 20.34
N LYS A 52 -11.31 -8.11 19.04
CA LYS A 52 -12.60 -7.83 18.40
C LYS A 52 -13.54 -9.01 18.43
N PHE A 53 -13.03 -10.23 18.27
CA PHE A 53 -13.86 -11.42 18.32
C PHE A 53 -14.48 -11.64 19.71
N SER A 54 -13.81 -11.25 20.81
CA SER A 54 -14.37 -11.37 22.16
C SER A 54 -15.50 -10.37 22.44
N GLU A 55 -15.54 -9.25 21.71
CA GLU A 55 -16.64 -8.28 21.75
C GLU A 55 -17.89 -8.78 20.99
N LEU A 56 -17.73 -9.73 20.08
CA LEU A 56 -18.82 -10.29 19.27
C LEU A 56 -19.59 -11.34 20.08
N SER A 57 -20.92 -11.21 20.09
CA SER A 57 -21.82 -12.09 20.85
C SER A 57 -22.94 -12.67 20.00
N GLY A 58 -23.01 -12.30 18.71
CA GLY A 58 -24.05 -12.77 17.81
C GLY A 58 -23.85 -14.25 17.40
N PRO A 59 -24.95 -15.01 17.21
CA PRO A 59 -24.89 -16.45 16.89
C PRO A 59 -24.26 -16.76 15.52
N LYS A 60 -24.18 -15.74 14.66
CA LYS A 60 -23.59 -15.81 13.31
C LYS A 60 -22.35 -14.94 13.19
N GLU A 61 -21.78 -14.52 14.32
CA GLU A 61 -20.53 -13.79 14.35
C GLU A 61 -19.37 -14.75 14.59
N GLY A 62 -18.21 -14.41 14.04
CA GLY A 62 -16.99 -15.20 14.19
C GLY A 62 -16.15 -15.26 12.93
N PHE A 63 -15.17 -16.15 12.94
CA PHE A 63 -14.21 -16.29 11.85
C PHE A 63 -14.79 -17.10 10.69
N TYR A 64 -14.44 -16.67 9.49
CA TYR A 64 -14.87 -17.27 8.23
C TYR A 64 -13.66 -17.54 7.34
N LEU A 65 -13.57 -18.75 6.80
CA LEU A 65 -12.56 -19.15 5.81
C LEU A 65 -13.19 -19.35 4.44
N SER A 66 -12.52 -18.87 3.39
CA SER A 66 -13.02 -19.02 2.03
C SER A 66 -13.17 -20.49 1.66
N LEU A 67 -14.24 -20.86 0.97
CA LEU A 67 -14.46 -22.23 0.50
C LEU A 67 -13.45 -22.64 -0.59
N GLN A 68 -13.05 -21.68 -1.43
CA GLN A 68 -12.13 -21.91 -2.53
C GLN A 68 -10.77 -21.27 -2.25
N PRO A 69 -9.67 -22.03 -2.34
CA PRO A 69 -8.34 -21.47 -2.22
C PRO A 69 -8.01 -20.63 -3.47
N ARG A 70 -7.29 -19.53 -3.27
CA ARG A 70 -6.71 -18.71 -4.34
C ARG A 70 -5.20 -18.78 -4.23
N ASN A 71 -4.53 -19.24 -5.29
CA ASN A 71 -3.08 -19.45 -5.28
C ASN A 71 -2.62 -20.33 -4.10
N ASN A 72 -3.33 -21.44 -3.90
CA ASN A 72 -3.18 -22.40 -2.79
C ASN A 72 -3.28 -21.80 -1.37
N LYS A 73 -3.98 -20.66 -1.22
CA LYS A 73 -4.19 -20.00 0.08
C LYS A 73 -5.66 -19.73 0.33
N TYR A 74 -6.09 -19.91 1.58
CA TYR A 74 -7.43 -19.58 2.03
C TYR A 74 -7.48 -18.14 2.57
N THR A 75 -8.61 -17.47 2.40
CA THR A 75 -8.85 -16.14 2.97
C THR A 75 -9.62 -16.27 4.27
N ALA A 76 -9.04 -15.80 5.37
CA ALA A 76 -9.73 -15.61 6.63
C ALA A 76 -10.35 -14.21 6.70
N VAL A 77 -11.59 -14.11 7.21
CA VAL A 77 -12.29 -12.84 7.43
C VAL A 77 -13.03 -12.86 8.78
N LEU A 78 -13.08 -11.70 9.41
CA LEU A 78 -13.90 -11.43 10.59
C LEU A 78 -14.90 -10.30 10.21
N PRO A 79 -16.16 -10.65 9.90
CA PRO A 79 -17.21 -9.67 9.63
C PRO A 79 -17.49 -8.77 10.83
N ASN A 80 -18.22 -7.67 10.62
CA ASN A 80 -18.73 -6.78 11.68
C ASN A 80 -17.65 -6.05 12.52
N THR A 81 -16.39 -6.03 12.10
CA THR A 81 -15.32 -5.30 12.79
C THR A 81 -15.39 -3.77 12.66
N GLY A 82 -16.43 -3.23 12.01
CA GLY A 82 -16.58 -1.80 11.68
C GLY A 82 -15.62 -1.27 10.61
N LEU A 83 -14.65 -2.10 10.17
CA LEU A 83 -13.60 -1.73 9.22
C LEU A 83 -13.90 -2.15 7.78
N GLN A 84 -15.03 -2.81 7.53
CA GLN A 84 -15.40 -3.26 6.19
C GLN A 84 -15.90 -2.09 5.33
N VAL A 85 -15.20 -1.85 4.21
CA VAL A 85 -15.55 -0.80 3.23
C VAL A 85 -16.84 -1.15 2.47
N ARG A 86 -17.19 -2.44 2.38
CA ARG A 86 -18.41 -2.92 1.74
C ARG A 86 -19.14 -3.83 2.72
N SER A 87 -20.40 -3.50 3.03
CA SER A 87 -21.32 -4.43 3.63
C SER A 87 -21.74 -5.46 2.57
N GLU A 88 -21.54 -6.73 2.85
CA GLU A 88 -22.12 -7.85 2.09
C GLU A 88 -23.20 -8.49 2.97
N SER A 89 -24.25 -9.04 2.35
CA SER A 89 -25.26 -9.77 3.11
C SER A 89 -24.67 -11.07 3.66
N LEU A 90 -25.22 -11.55 4.77
CA LEU A 90 -24.80 -12.82 5.36
C LEU A 90 -24.93 -13.99 4.38
N ALA A 91 -25.98 -14.02 3.56
CA ALA A 91 -26.19 -15.07 2.56
C ALA A 91 -25.08 -15.09 1.50
N GLU A 92 -24.56 -13.92 1.10
CA GLU A 92 -23.44 -13.83 0.16
C GLU A 92 -22.11 -14.25 0.79
N LEU A 93 -21.94 -13.98 2.08
CA LEU A 93 -20.79 -14.42 2.86
C LEU A 93 -20.78 -15.95 2.97
N GLU A 94 -21.89 -16.55 3.39
CA GLU A 94 -22.05 -18.01 3.54
C GLU A 94 -21.88 -18.75 2.21
N ARG A 95 -22.15 -18.11 1.07
CA ARG A 95 -21.89 -18.69 -0.26
C ARG A 95 -20.40 -18.81 -0.59
N LYS A 96 -19.56 -17.91 -0.07
CA LYS A 96 -18.12 -17.82 -0.40
C LYS A 96 -17.23 -18.35 0.71
N TYR A 97 -17.73 -18.38 1.94
CA TYR A 97 -16.97 -18.68 3.13
C TYR A 97 -17.72 -19.66 4.04
N LYS A 98 -16.97 -20.48 4.75
CA LYS A 98 -17.45 -21.34 5.83
C LYS A 98 -17.04 -20.74 7.16
N ARG A 99 -17.95 -20.73 8.15
CA ARG A 99 -17.62 -20.36 9.52
C ARG A 99 -16.69 -21.42 10.13
N VAL A 100 -15.64 -20.98 10.80
CA VAL A 100 -14.62 -21.83 11.41
C VAL A 100 -14.26 -21.36 12.82
N SER A 101 -13.51 -22.17 13.56
CA SER A 101 -12.95 -21.76 14.85
C SER A 101 -11.86 -20.70 14.68
N SER A 102 -11.48 -20.04 15.77
CA SER A 102 -10.30 -19.17 15.82
C SER A 102 -9.04 -19.91 15.35
N ASP A 103 -8.85 -21.14 15.80
CA ASP A 103 -7.63 -21.90 15.58
C ASP A 103 -7.43 -22.24 14.09
N ASP A 104 -8.52 -22.59 13.41
CA ASP A 104 -8.50 -22.85 11.97
C ASP A 104 -8.20 -21.57 11.16
N ALA A 105 -8.72 -20.43 11.62
CA ALA A 105 -8.55 -19.15 10.94
C ALA A 105 -7.16 -18.53 11.15
N GLU A 106 -6.51 -18.81 12.29
CA GLU A 106 -5.25 -18.20 12.72
C GLU A 106 -4.15 -18.32 11.67
N THR A 107 -3.95 -19.53 11.14
CA THR A 107 -2.87 -19.80 10.19
C THR A 107 -3.02 -18.98 8.91
N ALA A 108 -4.23 -18.94 8.35
CA ALA A 108 -4.53 -18.16 7.15
C ALA A 108 -4.43 -16.65 7.43
N TRP A 109 -4.91 -16.20 8.60
CA TRP A 109 -4.86 -14.80 9.01
C TRP A 109 -3.43 -14.30 9.16
N ARG A 110 -2.60 -15.01 9.94
CA ARG A 110 -1.18 -14.67 10.16
C ARG A 110 -0.37 -14.73 8.88
N SER A 111 -0.61 -15.73 8.02
CA SER A 111 0.06 -15.84 6.72
C SER A 111 -0.19 -14.59 5.87
N HIS A 112 -1.45 -14.15 5.77
CA HIS A 112 -1.80 -12.97 5.01
C HIS A 112 -1.24 -11.69 5.64
N HIS A 113 -1.39 -11.53 6.96
CA HIS A 113 -0.88 -10.38 7.71
C HIS A 113 0.65 -10.22 7.60
N SER A 114 1.39 -11.32 7.67
CA SER A 114 2.84 -11.36 7.48
C SER A 114 3.22 -11.00 6.05
N ALA A 115 2.56 -11.61 5.06
CA ALA A 115 2.82 -11.33 3.65
C ALA A 115 2.51 -9.88 3.26
N ALA A 116 1.48 -9.26 3.85
CA ALA A 116 1.10 -7.87 3.59
C ALA A 116 2.20 -6.86 3.95
N SER A 117 3.25 -7.24 4.67
CA SER A 117 4.43 -6.38 4.89
C SER A 117 5.35 -6.26 3.68
N ARG A 118 5.30 -7.21 2.74
CA ARG A 118 6.26 -7.32 1.62
C ARG A 118 5.61 -7.58 0.26
N VAL A 119 4.43 -8.16 0.24
CA VAL A 119 3.76 -8.66 -0.96
C VAL A 119 2.39 -8.03 -1.08
N CYS A 120 2.14 -7.33 -2.18
CA CYS A 120 0.83 -6.73 -2.43
C CYS A 120 -0.25 -7.80 -2.55
N SER A 121 -1.51 -7.45 -2.25
CA SER A 121 -2.62 -8.41 -2.30
C SER A 121 -2.78 -9.06 -3.68
N HIS A 122 -2.46 -8.34 -4.76
CA HIS A 122 -2.48 -8.92 -6.11
C HIS A 122 -1.52 -10.10 -6.25
N ALA A 123 -0.24 -9.91 -5.89
CA ALA A 123 0.76 -10.97 -5.97
C ALA A 123 0.46 -12.10 -4.97
N TYR A 124 -0.02 -11.78 -3.77
CA TYR A 124 -0.38 -12.80 -2.78
C TYR A 124 -1.48 -13.75 -3.29
N TRP A 125 -2.57 -13.20 -3.83
CA TRP A 125 -3.73 -13.98 -4.26
C TRP A 125 -3.64 -14.52 -5.69
N ARG A 126 -2.90 -13.87 -6.60
CA ARG A 126 -2.80 -14.27 -8.03
C ARG A 126 -1.43 -14.82 -8.43
N GLY A 127 -0.45 -14.78 -7.53
CA GLY A 127 0.94 -15.19 -7.80
C GLY A 127 1.79 -14.12 -8.48
N ALA A 128 1.17 -13.17 -9.20
CA ALA A 128 1.86 -12.06 -9.86
C ALA A 128 1.04 -10.77 -9.81
N CYS A 129 1.73 -9.62 -9.74
CA CYS A 129 1.12 -8.30 -9.79
C CYS A 129 1.41 -7.63 -11.13
N ARG A 130 0.38 -7.11 -11.79
CA ARG A 130 0.53 -6.34 -13.04
C ARG A 130 1.27 -5.02 -12.84
N ASN A 131 1.17 -4.44 -11.64
CA ASN A 131 1.79 -3.18 -11.29
C ASN A 131 3.24 -3.35 -10.80
N GLY A 132 3.77 -4.58 -10.79
CA GLY A 132 5.16 -4.87 -10.44
C GLY A 132 5.54 -4.50 -9.00
N ALA A 133 6.80 -4.08 -8.84
CA ALA A 133 7.43 -3.82 -7.54
C ALA A 133 6.88 -2.57 -6.81
N ASP A 134 6.30 -1.62 -7.56
CA ASP A 134 5.77 -0.37 -6.98
C ASP A 134 4.32 -0.48 -6.50
N CYS A 135 3.75 -1.68 -6.51
CA CYS A 135 2.36 -1.88 -6.11
C CYS A 135 2.19 -1.84 -4.59
N GLU A 136 1.60 -0.75 -4.07
CA GLU A 136 1.29 -0.63 -2.63
C GLU A 136 -0.09 -1.18 -2.22
N VAL A 137 -0.86 -1.74 -3.16
CA VAL A 137 -2.23 -2.23 -2.90
C VAL A 137 -2.23 -3.37 -1.88
N GLY A 138 -2.90 -3.13 -0.75
CA GLY A 138 -3.00 -4.09 0.35
C GLY A 138 -1.68 -4.33 1.09
N LEU A 139 -0.66 -3.52 0.86
CA LEU A 139 0.53 -3.50 1.70
C LEU A 139 0.25 -2.75 3.00
N ARG A 140 0.92 -3.21 4.04
CA ARG A 140 1.09 -2.54 5.34
C ARG A 140 2.35 -1.69 5.37
N VAL A 141 2.96 -1.42 4.23
CA VAL A 141 4.12 -0.54 4.11
C VAL A 141 3.80 0.52 3.09
N ARG A 142 4.03 1.78 3.44
CA ARG A 142 3.94 2.92 2.52
C ARG A 142 5.31 3.57 2.41
N SER A 143 5.76 3.81 1.18
CA SER A 143 7.04 4.46 0.92
C SER A 143 6.82 5.91 0.49
N TRP A 144 7.57 6.83 1.11
CA TRP A 144 7.57 8.23 0.75
C TRP A 144 8.95 8.62 0.25
N HIS A 145 8.98 9.22 -0.93
CA HIS A 145 10.20 9.72 -1.55
C HIS A 145 10.26 11.23 -1.39
N VAL A 146 11.31 11.72 -0.75
CA VAL A 146 11.58 13.16 -0.65
C VAL A 146 12.51 13.51 -1.81
N LEU A 147 12.01 14.35 -2.70
CA LEU A 147 12.76 14.88 -3.84
C LEU A 147 13.17 16.32 -3.56
N ALA A 148 14.35 16.74 -4.03
CA ALA A 148 14.80 18.12 -4.02
C ALA A 148 15.32 18.54 -5.40
N GLY A 149 15.07 19.78 -5.79
CA GLY A 149 15.42 20.34 -7.10
C GLY A 149 14.28 21.16 -7.71
N SER A 150 14.43 21.53 -8.98
CA SER A 150 13.41 22.26 -9.73
C SER A 150 12.24 21.34 -10.08
N LEU A 151 11.17 21.39 -9.27
CA LEU A 151 9.94 20.62 -9.49
C LEU A 151 9.17 21.09 -10.73
N LEU A 152 9.30 22.36 -11.12
CA LEU A 152 8.65 22.91 -12.30
C LEU A 152 9.14 22.23 -13.59
N ALA A 153 10.43 21.93 -13.67
CA ALA A 153 11.03 21.29 -14.84
C ALA A 153 10.51 19.86 -15.08
N VAL A 154 10.06 19.17 -14.03
CA VAL A 154 9.55 17.79 -14.10
C VAL A 154 8.04 17.70 -13.88
N TRP A 155 7.35 18.81 -13.61
CA TRP A 155 5.95 18.87 -13.16
C TRP A 155 5.00 18.10 -14.07
N ALA A 156 4.95 18.46 -15.35
CA ALA A 156 4.06 17.85 -16.34
C ALA A 156 4.33 16.34 -16.52
N ARG A 157 5.59 15.92 -16.32
CA ARG A 157 5.99 14.51 -16.44
C ARG A 157 5.59 13.70 -15.22
N VAL A 158 5.73 14.27 -14.02
CA VAL A 158 5.25 13.64 -12.78
C VAL A 158 3.73 13.48 -12.82
N GLU A 159 2.98 14.51 -13.25
CA GLU A 159 1.53 14.42 -13.43
C GLU A 159 1.12 13.32 -14.41
N SER A 160 1.81 13.23 -15.55
CA SER A 160 1.56 12.17 -16.55
C SER A 160 1.76 10.76 -15.96
N VAL A 161 2.85 10.55 -15.21
CA VAL A 161 3.13 9.25 -14.56
C VAL A 161 2.10 8.94 -13.47
N LEU A 162 1.68 9.94 -12.68
CA LEU A 162 0.66 9.75 -11.64
C LEU A 162 -0.71 9.42 -12.24
N ALA A 163 -1.10 10.10 -13.32
CA ALA A 163 -2.37 9.87 -14.02
C ALA A 163 -2.47 8.47 -14.62
N GLN A 164 -1.35 7.89 -15.09
CA GLN A 164 -1.30 6.52 -15.60
C GLN A 164 -1.54 5.45 -14.52
N ARG A 165 -1.20 5.76 -13.24
CA ARG A 165 -1.31 4.80 -12.13
C ARG A 165 -2.69 4.79 -11.48
N SER A 166 -3.35 5.94 -11.39
CA SER A 166 -4.72 6.06 -10.89
C SER A 166 -5.30 7.44 -11.21
N MET A 167 -6.55 7.49 -11.66
CA MET A 167 -7.31 8.73 -11.86
C MET A 167 -7.53 9.51 -10.54
N LEU A 168 -7.33 8.87 -9.39
CA LEU A 168 -7.47 9.49 -8.07
C LEU A 168 -6.16 10.10 -7.53
N ASN A 169 -5.02 9.83 -8.16
CA ASN A 169 -3.73 10.37 -7.73
C ASN A 169 -3.57 11.81 -8.24
N LYS A 170 -4.25 12.76 -7.58
CA LYS A 170 -4.11 14.18 -7.88
C LYS A 170 -2.90 14.75 -7.15
N MET A 171 -2.01 15.40 -7.88
CA MET A 171 -0.89 16.12 -7.28
C MET A 171 -1.43 17.31 -6.47
N GLN A 172 -0.90 17.49 -5.25
CA GLN A 172 -1.32 18.55 -4.35
C GLN A 172 -0.14 19.48 -4.05
N VAL A 173 -0.34 20.78 -4.23
CA VAL A 173 0.63 21.81 -3.80
C VAL A 173 0.21 22.29 -2.43
N ILE A 174 1.06 22.10 -1.43
CA ILE A 174 0.87 22.65 -0.10
C ILE A 174 1.88 23.78 0.07
N ARG A 175 1.39 25.02 0.21
CA ARG A 175 2.20 26.20 0.55
C ARG A 175 2.14 26.39 2.06
N LEU A 176 3.29 26.35 2.71
CA LEU A 176 3.41 26.50 4.15
C LEU A 176 4.30 27.71 4.44
N LYS A 177 3.89 28.54 5.40
CA LYS A 177 4.69 29.65 5.93
C LYS A 177 5.10 29.24 7.35
N THR A 178 6.38 28.91 7.53
CA THR A 178 6.93 28.66 8.86
C THR A 178 7.36 29.99 9.47
N ASP A 179 7.12 30.13 10.77
CA ASP A 179 7.55 31.26 11.60
C ASP A 179 9.05 31.25 11.90
N THR A 180 9.68 30.07 11.78
CA THR A 180 11.04 29.77 12.27
C THR A 180 12.04 29.42 11.17
N GLY A 181 11.65 29.45 9.89
CA GLY A 181 12.55 29.10 8.77
C GLY A 181 13.03 27.64 8.77
N LEU A 182 12.42 26.77 9.57
CA LEU A 182 12.82 25.37 9.75
C LEU A 182 12.38 24.45 8.59
N LYS A 183 13.13 23.35 8.42
CA LYS A 183 12.89 22.29 7.44
C LYS A 183 11.59 21.54 7.77
N ILE A 184 10.60 21.69 6.90
CA ILE A 184 9.21 21.15 7.01
C ILE A 184 9.14 19.61 6.93
N VAL A 185 10.24 18.93 6.60
CA VAL A 185 10.25 17.47 6.43
C VAL A 185 9.95 16.74 7.74
N GLU A 186 10.41 17.24 8.89
CA GLU A 186 10.21 16.57 10.19
C GLU A 186 8.76 16.67 10.70
N PRO A 187 8.10 17.86 10.72
CA PRO A 187 6.69 17.93 11.13
C PRO A 187 5.74 17.13 10.24
N LEU A 188 6.01 17.06 8.93
CA LEU A 188 5.22 16.24 8.03
C LEU A 188 5.45 14.75 8.28
N LYS A 189 6.68 14.34 8.61
CA LYS A 189 6.99 12.95 8.97
C LYS A 189 6.19 12.50 10.18
N GLU A 190 6.11 13.32 11.22
CA GLU A 190 5.31 13.04 12.43
C GLU A 190 3.82 12.85 12.11
N ALA A 191 3.25 13.76 11.32
CA ALA A 191 1.86 13.63 10.85
C ALA A 191 1.63 12.38 9.99
N LEU A 192 2.61 12.00 9.16
CA LEU A 192 2.51 10.83 8.28
C LEU A 192 2.80 9.49 8.97
N SER A 193 3.50 9.52 10.12
CA SER A 193 3.86 8.35 10.92
C SER A 193 2.88 8.03 12.05
N TYR A 194 1.82 8.82 12.24
CA TYR A 194 0.89 8.67 13.37
C TYR A 194 0.33 7.24 13.53
N ASP A 195 0.11 6.52 12.43
CA ASP A 195 -0.37 5.13 12.42
C ASP A 195 0.73 4.09 12.10
N ALA A 196 1.99 4.51 12.08
CA ALA A 196 3.13 3.65 11.82
C ALA A 196 3.55 2.87 13.08
N VAL A 197 3.68 1.55 12.94
CA VAL A 197 4.28 0.64 13.92
C VAL A 197 5.80 0.72 13.88
N SER A 198 6.39 0.96 12.71
CA SER A 198 7.83 1.20 12.57
C SER A 198 8.13 2.13 11.39
N THR A 199 9.25 2.83 11.48
CA THR A 199 9.73 3.74 10.43
C THR A 199 11.16 3.36 10.06
N ASN A 200 11.42 3.13 8.77
CA ASN A 200 12.76 2.90 8.23
C ASN A 200 13.12 4.04 7.27
N GLU A 201 14.28 4.66 7.48
CA GLU A 201 14.75 5.78 6.67
C GLU A 201 16.02 5.42 5.93
N GLN A 202 16.06 5.75 4.64
CA GLN A 202 17.23 5.65 3.80
C GLN A 202 17.54 7.04 3.24
N THR A 203 18.67 7.59 3.64
CA THR A 203 19.26 8.80 3.07
C THR A 203 20.17 8.43 1.90
N PHE A 204 20.09 9.19 0.82
CA PHE A 204 20.98 9.02 -0.33
C PHE A 204 22.02 10.13 -0.22
N GLU A 205 23.26 9.77 0.13
CA GLU A 205 24.37 10.74 0.21
C GLU A 205 24.71 11.26 -1.18
N THR A 206 25.13 12.52 -1.22
CA THR A 206 25.73 13.14 -2.39
C THR A 206 27.17 12.69 -2.46
N ASP A 207 27.50 11.77 -3.36
CA ASP A 207 28.90 11.63 -3.76
C ASP A 207 29.37 13.00 -4.27
N GLY A 208 30.41 13.51 -3.61
CA GLY A 208 30.93 14.84 -3.82
C GLY A 208 31.40 15.03 -5.26
N LEU A 209 30.73 15.90 -5.98
CA LEU A 209 31.36 16.65 -7.07
C LEU A 209 31.61 18.06 -6.54
N LYS A 210 32.87 18.28 -6.17
CA LYS A 210 33.52 19.58 -6.35
C LYS A 210 33.49 19.95 -7.83
#